data_AF-A0A136KYA2-F1
#
_entry.id   AF-A0A136KYA2-F1
#
_cell.length_a   1.000
_cell.length_b   1.000
_cell.length_c   1.000
_cell.angle_alpha   90.00
_cell.angle_beta   90.00
_cell.angle_gamma   90.00
#
_symmetry.space_group_name_H-M   'P 1'
#
loop_
_entity.id
_entity.type
_entity.pdbx_description
1 polymer ?
#
loop_
_entity_poly.entity_id
_entity_poly.type
_entity_poly.pdbx_seq_one_letter_code
_entity_poly.pdbx_strand_id
1 'polypeptide(L)'
;MKFIQNYSKREIVFIIQREKVEHLDDLILRRSMLAMLGKISTQGLLELAEILGETLRWSDLQKNDEAERVIRLLENKHQIRL
;
A
#
# COMPACT_ATOMS: atom_id res chain seq x y z
N MET A 1 9.56 0.36 -8.99
CA MET A 1 9.16 -0.55 -7.92
C MET A 1 10.36 -1.39 -7.60
N LYS A 2 10.90 -1.20 -6.40
CA LYS A 2 12.09 -1.89 -5.90
C LYS A 2 11.73 -3.00 -4.92
N PHE A 3 10.58 -2.90 -4.25
CA PHE A 3 10.26 -3.78 -3.11
C PHE A 3 9.01 -4.64 -3.29
N ILE A 4 8.18 -4.34 -4.29
CA ILE A 4 7.02 -5.15 -4.65
C ILE A 4 7.33 -5.90 -5.95
N GLN A 5 7.45 -7.22 -5.84
CA GLN A 5 7.69 -8.12 -6.97
C GLN A 5 6.41 -8.32 -7.79
N ASN A 6 6.54 -8.54 -9.09
CA ASN A 6 5.45 -8.85 -10.04
C ASN A 6 4.45 -7.71 -10.33
N TYR A 7 4.70 -6.49 -9.87
CA TYR A 7 3.90 -5.32 -10.25
C TYR A 7 4.81 -4.17 -10.70
N SER A 8 4.39 -3.48 -11.75
CA SER A 8 5.01 -2.24 -12.22
C SER A 8 4.30 -1.01 -11.64
N LYS A 9 5.02 0.13 -11.53
CA LYS A 9 4.45 1.39 -11.04
C LYS A 9 3.22 1.81 -11.85
N ARG A 10 3.25 1.58 -13.17
CA ARG A 10 2.12 1.90 -14.07
C ARG A 10 0.88 1.07 -13.76
N GLU A 11 1.05 -0.22 -13.49
CA GLU A 11 -0.07 -1.08 -13.10
C GLU A 11 -0.68 -0.58 -11.79
N ILE A 12 0.15 -0.29 -10.77
CA ILE A 12 -0.34 0.24 -9.49
C ILE A 12 -1.13 1.54 -9.69
N VAL A 13 -0.61 2.50 -10.46
CA VAL A 13 -1.32 3.75 -10.76
C VAL A 13 -2.64 3.49 -11.48
N PHE A 14 -2.65 2.57 -12.46
CA PHE A 14 -3.86 2.20 -13.17
C PHE A 14 -4.94 1.63 -12.24
N ILE A 15 -4.55 0.77 -11.29
CA ILE A 15 -5.46 0.20 -10.29
C ILE A 15 -6.02 1.29 -9.40
N ILE A 16 -5.17 2.18 -8.89
CA ILE A 16 -5.60 3.28 -8.01
C ILE A 16 -6.69 4.11 -8.70
N GLN A 17 -6.46 4.48 -9.96
CA GLN A 17 -7.37 5.32 -10.73
C GLN A 17 -8.67 4.60 -11.13
N ARG A 18 -8.61 3.29 -11.40
CA ARG A 18 -9.76 2.53 -11.93
C ARG A 18 -10.64 1.94 -10.84
N GLU A 19 -10.05 1.52 -9.73
CA GLU A 19 -10.75 0.77 -8.68
C GLU A 19 -11.20 1.64 -7.49
N LYS A 20 -11.10 2.98 -7.61
CA LYS A 20 -11.46 3.93 -6.55
C LYS A 20 -10.77 3.58 -5.24
N VAL A 21 -9.45 3.48 -5.31
CA VAL A 21 -8.60 3.32 -4.13
C VAL A 21 -8.51 4.67 -3.46
N GLU A 22 -8.99 4.77 -2.22
CA GLU A 22 -8.93 6.01 -1.43
C GLU A 22 -7.98 5.87 -0.26
N HIS A 23 -7.62 4.65 0.12
CA HIS A 23 -6.77 4.37 1.26
C HIS A 23 -5.66 3.37 0.93
N LEU A 24 -4.57 3.38 1.70
CA LEU A 24 -3.45 2.46 1.45
C LEU A 24 -3.84 1.00 1.74
N ASP A 25 -4.70 0.75 2.73
CA ASP A 25 -5.25 -0.57 3.00
C ASP A 25 -6.21 -1.07 1.91
N ASP A 26 -6.80 -0.20 1.08
CA ASP A 26 -7.56 -0.66 -0.09
C ASP A 26 -6.67 -1.43 -1.08
N LEU A 27 -5.43 -0.97 -1.30
CA LEU A 27 -4.47 -1.66 -2.17
C LEU A 27 -3.99 -2.99 -1.58
N ILE A 28 -3.90 -3.05 -0.25
CA ILE A 28 -3.27 -4.15 0.48
C ILE A 28 -4.29 -5.23 0.84
N LEU A 29 -5.50 -4.84 1.22
CA LEU A 29 -6.57 -5.71 1.68
C LEU A 29 -7.53 -6.15 0.58
N ARG A 30 -7.91 -5.28 -0.38
CA ARG A 30 -8.78 -5.74 -1.51
C ARG A 30 -8.06 -6.75 -2.39
N ARG A 31 -6.73 -6.76 -2.38
CA ARG A 31 -5.86 -7.75 -3.00
C ARG A 31 -5.19 -8.62 -1.95
N SER A 32 -5.98 -9.39 -1.24
CA SER A 32 -5.56 -10.53 -0.42
C SER A 32 -4.34 -11.32 -0.93
N MET A 33 -3.96 -11.26 -2.21
CA MET A 33 -2.71 -11.82 -2.71
C MET A 33 -1.41 -11.06 -2.33
N LEU A 34 -1.38 -9.74 -2.15
CA LEU A 34 -0.11 -9.05 -1.82
C LEU A 34 0.26 -9.17 -0.34
N ALA A 35 -0.72 -9.01 0.55
CA ALA A 35 -0.55 -9.15 2.00
C ALA A 35 -0.51 -10.62 2.45
N MET A 36 -1.41 -11.49 1.96
CA MET A 36 -1.45 -12.89 2.43
C MET A 36 -0.35 -13.77 1.83
N LEU A 37 0.30 -13.37 0.72
CA LEU A 37 1.47 -14.11 0.23
C LEU A 37 2.77 -13.75 0.99
N GLY A 38 2.71 -12.91 2.03
CA GLY A 38 3.89 -12.52 2.82
C GLY A 38 4.93 -11.73 2.02
N LYS A 39 4.51 -11.05 0.94
CA LYS A 39 5.42 -10.38 -0.02
C LYS A 39 5.56 -8.88 0.19
N ILE A 40 4.91 -8.31 1.19
CA ILE A 40 5.03 -6.89 1.51
C ILE A 40 5.98 -6.72 2.69
N SER A 41 7.05 -5.93 2.48
CA SER A 41 7.93 -5.46 3.54
C SER A 41 7.55 -4.03 3.93
N THR A 42 8.03 -3.52 5.07
CA THR A 42 7.88 -2.11 5.44
C THR A 42 8.31 -1.16 4.31
N GLN A 43 9.41 -1.46 3.61
CA GLN A 43 9.87 -0.65 2.48
C GLN A 43 8.92 -0.71 1.27
N GLY A 44 8.33 -1.88 0.99
CA GLY A 44 7.30 -2.02 -0.04
C GLY A 44 6.02 -1.26 0.30
N LEU A 45 5.64 -1.24 1.58
CA LEU A 45 4.52 -0.46 2.06
C LEU A 45 4.74 1.04 1.83
N LEU A 46 5.89 1.56 2.22
CA LEU A 46 6.24 2.97 2.03
C LEU A 46 6.32 3.33 0.54
N GLU A 47 6.85 2.45 -0.31
CA GLU A 47 6.85 2.65 -1.77
C GLU A 47 5.42 2.75 -2.34
N LEU A 48 4.48 1.94 -1.83
CA LEU A 48 3.07 2.02 -2.23
C LEU A 48 2.38 3.28 -1.69
N ALA A 49 2.68 3.67 -0.44
CA ALA A 49 2.17 4.89 0.16
C ALA A 49 2.61 6.12 -0.66
N GLU A 50 3.86 6.13 -1.14
CA GLU A 50 4.37 7.20 -2.00
C GLU A 50 3.63 7.25 -3.34
N ILE A 51 3.49 6.12 -4.03
CA ILE A 51 2.79 6.05 -5.33
C ILE A 51 1.32 6.46 -5.18
N LEU A 52 0.66 6.00 -4.10
CA LEU A 52 -0.73 6.35 -3.81
C LEU A 52 -0.86 7.84 -3.50
N GLY A 53 0.01 8.37 -2.65
CA GLY A 53 0.03 9.78 -2.29
C GLY A 53 0.34 10.69 -3.48
N GLU A 54 1.27 10.32 -4.36
CA GLU A 54 1.51 11.03 -5.63
C GLU A 54 0.24 11.04 -6.51
N THR A 55 -0.44 9.90 -6.60
CA THR A 55 -1.62 9.73 -7.48
C THR A 55 -2.84 10.48 -6.95
N LEU A 56 -3.05 10.48 -5.63
CA LEU A 56 -4.16 11.14 -4.94
C LEU A 56 -3.84 12.57 -4.47
N ARG A 57 -2.60 13.05 -4.70
CA ARG A 57 -2.07 14.36 -4.28
C ARG A 57 -2.12 14.58 -2.77
N TRP A 58 -1.73 13.57 -2.02
CA TRP A 58 -1.56 13.68 -0.57
C TRP A 58 -0.33 14.50 -0.21
N SER A 59 -0.43 15.20 0.92
CA SER A 59 0.73 15.77 1.61
C SER A 59 1.61 14.66 2.21
N ASP A 60 2.88 14.98 2.50
CA ASP A 60 3.79 14.02 3.12
C ASP A 60 3.31 13.57 4.51
N LEU A 61 2.60 14.46 5.24
CA LEU A 61 1.95 14.10 6.50
C LEU A 61 0.89 13.01 6.29
N GLN A 62 0.01 13.19 5.30
CA GLN A 62 -1.03 12.21 4.99
C GLN A 62 -0.44 10.86 4.55
N LYS A 63 0.66 10.86 3.77
CA LYS A 63 1.35 9.62 3.39
C LYS A 63 1.87 8.87 4.61
N ASN A 64 2.50 9.58 5.56
CA ASN A 64 3.04 8.99 6.78
C ASN A 64 1.94 8.45 7.69
N ASP A 65 0.90 9.26 7.94
CA ASP A 65 -0.25 8.86 8.77
C ASP A 65 -0.91 7.60 8.21
N GLU A 66 -1.06 7.52 6.89
CA GLU A 66 -1.68 6.38 6.23
C GLU A 66 -0.78 5.13 6.29
N ALA A 67 0.54 5.27 6.12
CA ALA A 67 1.48 4.17 6.29
C ALA A 67 1.44 3.61 7.72
N GLU A 68 1.48 4.47 8.74
CA GLU A 68 1.38 4.06 10.14
C GLU A 68 0.05 3.36 10.44
N ARG A 69 -1.07 3.91 9.93
CA ARG A 69 -2.40 3.33 10.11
C ARG A 69 -2.45 1.90 9.56
N VAL A 70 -1.87 1.67 8.39
CA VAL A 70 -1.84 0.34 7.78
C VAL A 70 -0.93 -0.64 8.52
N ILE A 71 0.25 -0.21 8.98
CA ILE A 71 1.13 -1.07 9.80
C ILE A 71 0.36 -1.58 11.01
N ARG A 72 -0.28 -0.67 11.76
CA ARG A 72 -1.11 -1.03 12.92
C ARG A 72 -2.26 -1.95 12.54
N LEU A 73 -2.89 -1.74 11.40
CA LEU A 73 -3.98 -2.59 10.92
C LEU A 73 -3.51 -4.02 10.63
N LEU A 74 -2.35 -4.18 9.98
CA LEU A 74 -1.75 -5.48 9.66
C LEU A 74 -1.33 -6.24 10.93
N GLU A 75 -0.73 -5.55 11.90
CA GLU A 75 -0.36 -6.13 13.18
C GLU A 75 -1.59 -6.60 13.97
N ASN A 76 -2.62 -5.75 14.08
CA ASN A 76 -3.77 -6.02 14.93
C ASN A 76 -4.79 -6.99 14.31
N LYS A 77 -5.08 -6.87 13.01
CA LYS A 77 -6.10 -7.70 12.35
C LYS A 77 -5.55 -8.96 11.68
N HIS A 78 -4.31 -8.93 11.22
CA HIS A 78 -3.75 -10.01 10.40
C HIS A 78 -2.58 -10.73 11.07
N GLN A 79 -2.14 -10.30 12.26
CA GLN A 79 -0.97 -10.82 12.97
C GLN A 79 0.32 -10.79 12.13
N ILE A 80 0.39 -9.90 11.14
CA ILE A 80 1.57 -9.69 10.30
C ILE A 80 2.39 -8.57 10.95
N ARG A 81 3.63 -8.88 11.33
CA ARG A 81 4.61 -7.87 11.75
C ARG A 81 5.53 -7.55 10.58
N LEU A 82 5.65 -6.27 10.24
CA LEU A 82 6.45 -5.75 9.12
C LEU A 82 7.76 -5.10 9.56
#